data_AF-A0A327TFK7-F1
#
_entry.id   AF-A0A327TFK7-F1
#
_cell.length_a   1.000
_cell.length_b   1.000
_cell.length_c   1.000
_cell.angle_alpha   90.00
_cell.angle_beta   90.00
_cell.angle_gamma   90.00
#
_symmetry.space_group_name_H-M   'P 1'
#
loop_
_entity.id
_entity.type
_entity.pdbx_description
1 polymer ?
#
loop_
_entity_poly.entity_id
_entity_poly.type
_entity_poly.pdbx_seq_one_letter_code
_entity_poly.pdbx_strand_id
1 'polypeptide(L)'
;MPSRRAAALALGATALLALAGCTGTTAPTATTAAADATATMAAAAATATAAAESPGAACGAAPSPTQSWLGGWSTSLPQEIRCLPHVADGSYLRQPSGSDDVPGQGNAVTIDVEPGTARAQALDLCRRVTALGYGPDGPNGVVLLQLRGDEETGSYISMPGQEPCLPRR
;
A
#
# COMPACT_ATOMS: atom_id res chain seq x y z
N MET A 1 33.60 30.39 -29.23
CA MET A 1 32.67 31.51 -29.47
C MET A 1 31.33 31.17 -28.80
N PRO A 2 30.97 31.79 -27.67
CA PRO A 2 29.65 31.63 -27.07
C PRO A 2 28.73 32.78 -27.52
N SER A 3 27.56 32.44 -28.08
CA SER A 3 26.50 33.41 -28.38
C SER A 3 25.33 33.25 -27.44
N ARG A 4 25.01 34.36 -26.76
CA ARG A 4 23.93 34.58 -25.79
C ARG A 4 22.62 34.96 -26.50
N ARG A 5 21.46 34.60 -25.92
CA ARG A 5 20.21 35.41 -25.67
C ARG A 5 19.39 34.63 -24.61
N ALA A 6 19.10 35.09 -23.37
CA ALA A 6 18.24 36.21 -22.87
C ALA A 6 16.77 36.06 -23.34
N ALA A 7 15.68 36.16 -22.55
CA ALA A 7 15.41 36.71 -21.20
C ALA A 7 14.06 36.15 -20.63
N ALA A 8 13.88 36.02 -19.30
CA ALA A 8 12.97 36.82 -18.42
C ALA A 8 11.46 36.40 -18.44
N LEU A 9 10.59 36.48 -17.41
CA LEU A 9 10.56 36.97 -16.02
C LEU A 9 9.17 36.58 -15.42
N ALA A 10 9.06 36.40 -14.08
CA ALA A 10 7.99 36.87 -13.17
C ALA A 10 7.94 35.98 -11.89
N LEU A 11 8.28 36.42 -10.67
CA LEU A 11 7.54 37.31 -9.72
C LEU A 11 6.12 36.79 -9.43
N GLY A 12 5.63 36.58 -8.20
CA GLY A 12 6.05 36.81 -6.81
C GLY A 12 5.09 35.95 -5.94
N ALA A 13 4.86 36.09 -4.64
CA ALA A 13 5.31 36.97 -3.59
C ALA A 13 5.00 36.23 -2.26
N THR A 14 5.86 36.41 -1.26
CA THR A 14 5.68 35.96 0.11
C THR A 14 4.73 36.87 0.89
N ALA A 15 3.89 36.29 1.75
CA ALA A 15 3.29 37.01 2.88
C ALA A 15 3.21 36.08 4.11
N LEU A 16 4.09 36.35 5.07
CA LEU A 16 3.99 35.93 6.48
C LEU A 16 3.18 36.99 7.22
N LEU A 17 2.23 36.59 8.06
CA LEU A 17 1.88 37.31 9.31
C LEU A 17 0.98 36.46 10.19
N ALA A 18 1.13 36.66 11.48
CA ALA A 18 0.81 35.74 12.55
C ALA A 18 -0.10 36.37 13.61
N LEU A 19 -0.53 35.50 14.54
CA LEU A 19 -0.91 35.74 15.95
C LEU A 19 -2.34 36.16 16.35
N ALA A 20 -2.65 35.66 17.57
CA ALA A 20 -3.74 35.93 18.52
C ALA A 20 -5.09 35.26 18.18
N GLY A 21 -5.69 34.36 18.98
CA GLY A 21 -5.61 34.14 20.43
C GLY A 21 -6.70 34.94 21.14
N CYS A 22 -7.84 34.32 21.47
CA CYS A 22 -8.68 34.67 22.63
C CYS A 22 -9.80 33.65 22.87
N THR A 23 -9.75 33.03 24.05
CA THR A 23 -10.83 32.29 24.71
C THR A 23 -11.93 33.25 25.21
N GLY A 24 -13.19 32.82 25.20
CA GLY A 24 -14.29 33.59 25.77
C GLY A 24 -15.63 32.84 25.78
N THR A 25 -16.00 32.38 26.97
CA THR A 25 -17.21 31.63 27.35
C THR A 25 -18.53 32.43 27.22
N THR A 26 -19.64 31.68 27.20
CA THR A 26 -21.03 31.99 27.68
C THR A 26 -22.12 32.25 26.63
N ALA A 27 -23.10 31.33 26.59
CA ALA A 27 -24.46 31.49 26.06
C ALA A 27 -25.35 32.30 27.06
N PRO A 28 -26.68 32.50 26.89
CA PRO A 28 -27.60 32.27 25.76
C PRO A 28 -28.53 33.48 25.46
N THR A 29 -29.39 33.37 24.42
CA THR A 29 -30.86 33.65 24.40
C THR A 29 -31.37 34.27 23.08
N ALA A 30 -32.35 33.57 22.49
CA ALA A 30 -33.45 33.85 21.53
C ALA A 30 -33.58 35.26 20.87
N THR A 31 -34.09 35.44 19.64
CA THR A 31 -35.37 34.95 19.05
C THR A 31 -35.47 35.35 17.54
N THR A 32 -36.10 34.50 16.69
CA THR A 32 -36.81 34.79 15.38
C THR A 32 -36.10 35.59 14.26
N ALA A 33 -36.18 35.30 12.96
CA ALA A 33 -37.00 34.41 12.13
C ALA A 33 -36.40 34.31 10.68
N ALA A 34 -36.81 33.23 9.99
CA ALA A 34 -37.04 33.07 8.55
C ALA A 34 -35.90 33.15 7.51
N ALA A 35 -35.78 32.02 6.81
CA ALA A 35 -35.49 31.86 5.38
C ALA A 35 -34.12 32.29 4.84
N ASP A 36 -33.22 31.31 4.63
CA ASP A 36 -32.97 30.87 3.26
C ASP A 36 -32.34 29.47 3.24
N ALA A 37 -32.82 28.65 2.32
CA ALA A 37 -32.47 27.25 2.17
C ALA A 37 -31.56 27.10 0.96
N THR A 38 -30.24 27.07 1.14
CA THR A 38 -29.28 26.39 0.24
C THR A 38 -27.85 26.55 0.75
N ALA A 39 -27.36 25.57 1.53
CA ALA A 39 -25.93 25.28 1.66
C ALA A 39 -25.75 23.86 2.21
N THR A 40 -26.19 22.91 1.40
CA THR A 40 -25.92 21.49 1.54
C THR A 40 -24.42 21.25 1.35
N MET A 41 -23.83 20.46 2.24
CA MET A 41 -22.55 19.73 2.09
C MET A 41 -21.24 20.55 2.00
N ALA A 42 -20.62 20.79 3.16
CA ALA A 42 -19.15 20.83 3.29
C ALA A 42 -18.71 20.68 4.77
N ALA A 43 -19.20 19.63 5.45
CA ALA A 43 -18.75 19.29 6.80
C ALA A 43 -18.61 17.77 6.93
N ALA A 44 -17.72 17.18 6.14
CA ALA A 44 -17.31 15.78 6.28
C ALA A 44 -16.01 15.51 5.50
N ALA A 45 -14.94 16.24 5.79
CA ALA A 45 -13.63 15.90 5.23
C ALA A 45 -12.52 16.39 6.17
N ALA A 46 -12.22 15.61 7.22
CA ALA A 46 -10.89 15.48 7.84
C ALA A 46 -10.96 14.70 9.15
N THR A 47 -11.52 13.50 9.13
CA THR A 47 -11.16 12.45 10.09
C THR A 47 -11.16 11.14 9.32
N ALA A 48 -10.23 11.02 8.38
CA ALA A 48 -9.62 9.72 8.13
C ALA A 48 -8.79 9.43 9.40
N THR A 49 -9.48 8.95 10.43
CA THR A 49 -8.85 8.21 11.50
C THR A 49 -8.06 7.14 10.78
N ALA A 50 -6.74 7.25 10.79
CA ALA A 50 -5.87 6.11 10.56
C ALA A 50 -6.26 5.12 11.66
N ALA A 51 -7.29 4.31 11.39
CA ALA A 51 -7.56 3.14 12.17
C ALA A 51 -6.23 2.40 12.16
N ALA A 52 -5.63 2.25 13.34
CA ALA A 52 -4.46 1.41 13.49
C ALA A 52 -4.91 0.03 13.00
N GLU A 53 -4.57 -0.29 11.75
CA GLU A 53 -4.84 -1.59 11.18
C GLU A 53 -4.12 -2.59 12.07
N SER A 54 -4.87 -3.47 12.73
CA SER A 54 -4.28 -4.52 13.54
C SER A 54 -3.31 -5.33 12.68
N PRO A 55 -2.14 -5.72 13.21
CA PRO A 55 -1.22 -6.58 12.47
C PRO A 55 -1.93 -7.88 12.06
N GLY A 56 -1.60 -8.40 10.88
CA GLY A 56 -2.21 -9.64 10.37
C GLY A 56 -1.93 -10.83 11.28
N ALA A 57 -2.80 -11.84 11.20
CA ALA A 57 -2.76 -13.04 12.01
C ALA A 57 -1.40 -13.76 11.96
N ALA A 58 -0.68 -13.64 10.83
CA ALA A 58 0.61 -14.30 10.65
C ALA A 58 1.76 -13.67 11.46
N CYS A 59 1.62 -12.47 12.03
CA CYS A 59 2.74 -11.73 12.63
C CYS A 59 3.46 -12.50 13.76
N GLY A 60 2.72 -13.29 14.55
CA GLY A 60 3.25 -14.04 15.70
C GLY A 60 3.87 -15.41 15.40
N ALA A 61 3.72 -15.95 14.19
CA ALA A 61 4.19 -17.29 13.83
C ALA A 61 5.32 -17.22 12.81
N ALA A 62 6.58 -17.31 13.27
CA ALA A 62 7.71 -17.56 12.38
C ALA A 62 8.09 -19.04 12.44
N PRO A 63 7.60 -19.91 11.54
CA PRO A 63 8.19 -21.24 11.42
C PRO A 63 9.60 -21.12 10.85
N SER A 64 10.51 -21.96 11.36
CA SER A 64 11.89 -22.09 10.87
C SER A 64 11.91 -22.39 9.37
N PRO A 65 12.92 -21.89 8.62
CA PRO A 65 13.04 -22.17 7.19
C PRO A 65 13.09 -23.67 6.92
N THR A 66 12.24 -24.15 6.02
CA THR A 66 12.25 -25.55 5.58
C THR A 66 13.14 -25.65 4.35
N GLN A 67 14.33 -26.25 4.49
CA GLN A 67 15.15 -26.59 3.32
C GLN A 67 14.38 -27.56 2.42
N SER A 68 14.40 -27.38 1.10
CA SER A 68 14.19 -28.52 0.21
C SER A 68 14.78 -28.37 -1.19
N TRP A 69 15.56 -29.40 -1.52
CA TRP A 69 15.93 -30.05 -2.79
C TRP A 69 15.96 -29.23 -4.09
N LEU A 70 17.08 -29.33 -4.83
CA LEU A 70 17.41 -28.66 -6.11
C LEU A 70 18.04 -27.26 -6.03
N GLY A 71 18.63 -26.89 -4.89
CA GLY A 71 19.43 -25.67 -4.75
C GLY A 71 18.61 -24.39 -4.50
N GLY A 72 17.28 -24.46 -4.57
CA GLY A 72 16.38 -23.45 -4.02
C GLY A 72 16.06 -23.67 -2.55
N TRP A 73 15.44 -22.66 -1.94
CA TRP A 73 14.87 -22.81 -0.60
C TRP A 73 13.54 -22.06 -0.51
N SER A 74 12.62 -22.59 0.29
CA SER A 74 11.36 -21.94 0.65
C SER A 74 11.37 -21.62 2.14
N THR A 75 10.86 -20.46 2.52
CA THR A 75 10.65 -20.10 3.93
C THR A 75 9.30 -19.43 4.11
N SER A 76 8.91 -19.20 5.36
CA SER A 76 7.82 -18.31 5.72
C SER A 76 7.99 -16.91 5.12
N LEU A 77 6.90 -16.15 5.02
CA LEU A 77 6.97 -14.76 4.59
C LEU A 77 7.93 -13.96 5.51
N PRO A 78 8.71 -13.03 4.93
CA PRO A 78 9.45 -12.02 5.68
C PRO A 78 8.54 -11.28 6.66
N GLN A 79 9.07 -10.88 7.81
CA GLN A 79 8.29 -10.30 8.91
C GLN A 79 7.49 -9.07 8.47
N GLU A 80 8.08 -8.24 7.61
CA GLU A 80 7.49 -7.04 7.03
C GLU A 80 6.27 -7.31 6.16
N ILE A 81 6.16 -8.49 5.53
CA ILE A 81 4.94 -8.92 4.83
C ILE A 81 4.01 -9.61 5.81
N ARG A 82 4.55 -10.50 6.64
CA ARG A 82 3.79 -11.35 7.55
C ARG A 82 3.01 -10.55 8.60
N CYS A 83 3.50 -9.37 8.97
CA CYS A 83 2.83 -8.47 9.92
C CYS A 83 1.89 -7.46 9.26
N LEU A 84 1.72 -7.48 7.94
CA LEU A 84 0.71 -6.65 7.28
C LEU A 84 -0.70 -7.12 7.64
N PRO A 85 -1.67 -6.19 7.71
CA PRO A 85 -3.07 -6.55 7.91
C PRO A 85 -3.56 -7.47 6.79
N HIS A 86 -4.52 -8.33 7.10
CA HIS A 86 -5.14 -9.29 6.18
C HIS A 86 -4.25 -10.43 5.68
N VAL A 87 -3.03 -10.59 6.22
CA VAL A 87 -2.17 -11.73 5.89
C VAL A 87 -2.42 -12.89 6.86
N ALA A 88 -2.94 -13.99 6.33
CA ALA A 88 -3.19 -15.21 7.09
C ALA A 88 -1.94 -16.11 7.13
N ASP A 89 -1.30 -16.32 5.99
CA ASP A 89 -0.08 -17.11 5.85
C ASP A 89 0.63 -16.78 4.52
N GLY A 90 1.75 -17.44 4.25
CA GLY A 90 2.32 -17.52 2.91
C GLY A 90 3.74 -18.05 2.89
N SER A 91 4.35 -17.98 1.72
CA SER A 91 5.72 -18.47 1.50
C SER A 91 6.53 -17.54 0.60
N TYR A 92 7.82 -17.51 0.88
CA TYR A 92 8.85 -16.90 0.06
C TYR A 92 9.75 -18.01 -0.50
N LEU A 93 9.75 -18.16 -1.81
CA LEU A 93 10.61 -19.09 -2.52
C LEU A 93 11.80 -18.31 -3.10
N ARG A 94 13.01 -18.70 -2.69
CA ARG A 94 14.24 -18.25 -3.32
C ARG A 94 14.72 -19.32 -4.30
N GLN A 95 14.76 -18.96 -5.58
CA GLN A 95 15.37 -19.78 -6.60
C GLN A 95 16.87 -19.47 -6.66
N PRO A 96 17.76 -20.47 -6.78
CA PRO A 96 19.19 -20.19 -6.87
C PRO A 96 19.46 -19.39 -8.14
N SER A 97 20.23 -18.32 -8.00
CA SER A 97 20.77 -17.52 -9.10
C SER A 97 21.75 -18.37 -9.90
N GLY A 98 21.23 -19.27 -10.73
CA GLY A 98 22.02 -20.20 -11.55
C GLY A 98 21.90 -19.95 -13.05
N SER A 99 21.03 -19.03 -13.46
CA SER A 99 20.87 -18.67 -14.86
C SER A 99 20.21 -17.29 -14.93
N ASP A 100 21.00 -16.24 -14.73
CA ASP A 100 20.58 -14.85 -14.98
C ASP A 100 20.10 -14.65 -16.44
N ASP A 101 20.33 -15.64 -17.31
CA ASP A 101 19.94 -15.70 -18.72
C ASP A 101 18.52 -16.27 -18.99
N VAL A 102 17.80 -16.79 -17.98
CA VAL A 102 16.45 -17.35 -18.21
C VAL A 102 15.37 -16.35 -17.77
N PRO A 103 14.66 -15.69 -18.71
CA PRO A 103 13.56 -14.81 -18.38
C PRO A 103 12.47 -15.58 -17.62
N GLY A 104 12.04 -15.05 -16.47
CA GLY A 104 11.06 -15.69 -15.58
C GLY A 104 11.68 -16.52 -14.45
N GLN A 105 13.00 -16.56 -14.30
CA GLN A 105 13.65 -17.07 -13.10
C GLN A 105 13.90 -15.96 -12.09
N GLY A 106 13.56 -16.23 -10.84
CA GLY A 106 13.69 -15.29 -9.73
C GLY A 106 12.92 -15.77 -8.51
N ASN A 107 12.80 -14.90 -7.52
CA ASN A 107 12.10 -15.23 -6.28
C ASN A 107 10.58 -15.21 -6.52
N ALA A 108 9.85 -15.99 -5.74
CA ALA A 108 8.39 -15.99 -5.78
C ALA A 108 7.83 -15.76 -4.38
N VAL A 109 6.76 -14.97 -4.30
CA VAL A 109 6.02 -14.67 -3.08
C VAL A 109 4.59 -15.13 -3.27
N THR A 110 4.12 -15.99 -2.37
CA THR A 110 2.72 -16.37 -2.30
C THR A 110 2.17 -15.96 -0.94
N ILE A 111 1.06 -15.23 -0.93
CA ILE A 111 0.41 -14.70 0.28
C ILE A 111 -1.02 -15.22 0.29
N ASP A 112 -1.40 -15.84 1.40
CA ASP A 112 -2.76 -16.23 1.69
C ASP A 112 -3.44 -15.13 2.51
N VAL A 113 -4.58 -14.68 2.00
CA VAL A 113 -5.35 -13.57 2.59
C VAL A 113 -6.35 -14.12 3.61
N GLU A 114 -6.55 -13.39 4.71
CA GLU A 114 -7.53 -13.74 5.74
C GLU A 114 -8.95 -13.84 5.16
N PRO A 115 -9.74 -14.87 5.52
CA PRO A 115 -11.13 -15.01 5.09
C PRO A 115 -11.96 -13.78 5.45
N GLY A 116 -12.85 -13.36 4.54
CA GLY A 116 -13.70 -12.19 4.75
C GLY A 116 -13.00 -10.83 4.56
N THR A 117 -11.76 -10.84 4.07
CA THR A 117 -11.09 -9.62 3.60
C THR A 117 -11.81 -9.07 2.38
N ALA A 118 -12.12 -7.78 2.36
CA ALA A 118 -12.78 -7.21 1.20
C ALA A 118 -11.84 -7.21 -0.02
N ARG A 119 -12.40 -7.37 -1.23
CA ARG A 119 -11.65 -7.33 -2.49
C ARG A 119 -10.71 -6.11 -2.61
N ALA A 120 -11.17 -4.94 -2.18
CA ALA A 120 -10.38 -3.70 -2.18
C ALA A 120 -9.18 -3.77 -1.21
N GLN A 121 -9.36 -4.35 -0.02
CA GLN A 121 -8.29 -4.52 0.97
C GLN A 121 -7.23 -5.50 0.46
N ALA A 122 -7.63 -6.59 -0.21
CA ALA A 122 -6.70 -7.51 -0.84
C ALA A 122 -5.89 -6.85 -1.97
N LEU A 123 -6.51 -6.00 -2.78
CA LEU A 123 -5.81 -5.23 -3.81
C LEU A 123 -4.79 -4.25 -3.19
N ASP A 124 -5.18 -3.54 -2.13
CA ASP A 124 -4.28 -2.62 -1.42
C ASP A 124 -3.14 -3.35 -0.71
N LEU A 125 -3.38 -4.55 -0.18
CA LEU A 125 -2.34 -5.44 0.34
C LEU A 125 -1.33 -5.79 -0.77
N CYS A 126 -1.80 -6.19 -1.96
CA CYS A 126 -0.91 -6.50 -3.08
C CYS A 126 -0.03 -5.30 -3.47
N ARG A 127 -0.61 -4.10 -3.52
CA ARG A 127 0.11 -2.85 -3.81
C ARG A 127 1.13 -2.52 -2.72
N ARG A 128 0.77 -2.69 -1.45
CA ARG A 128 1.66 -2.45 -0.32
C ARG A 128 2.87 -3.40 -0.35
N VAL A 129 2.64 -4.68 -0.62
CA VAL A 129 3.72 -5.69 -0.77
C VAL A 129 4.62 -5.37 -1.96
N THR A 130 4.04 -4.93 -3.08
CA THR A 130 4.79 -4.45 -4.24
C THR A 130 5.67 -3.25 -3.89
N ALA A 131 5.14 -2.28 -3.14
CA ALA A 131 5.86 -1.09 -2.70
C ALA A 131 7.00 -1.40 -1.70
N LEU A 132 6.90 -2.49 -0.94
CA LEU A 132 8.00 -3.03 -0.12
C LEU A 132 9.11 -3.70 -0.96
N GLY A 133 8.95 -3.74 -2.28
CA GLY A 133 9.94 -4.28 -3.21
C GLY A 133 9.80 -5.76 -3.51
N TYR A 134 8.68 -6.38 -3.12
CA TYR A 134 8.36 -7.79 -3.42
C TYR A 134 7.49 -7.95 -4.67
N GLY A 135 7.29 -6.87 -5.43
CA GLY A 135 6.73 -6.96 -6.77
C GLY A 135 7.79 -7.24 -7.83
N PRO A 136 7.35 -7.50 -9.08
CA PRO A 136 8.21 -7.49 -10.25
C PRO A 136 9.09 -6.24 -10.31
N ASP A 137 10.34 -6.41 -10.73
CA ASP A 137 11.34 -5.35 -10.84
C ASP A 137 11.73 -4.68 -9.50
N GLY A 138 11.24 -5.20 -8.38
CA GLY A 138 11.60 -4.77 -7.05
C GLY A 138 13.00 -5.24 -6.62
N PRO A 139 13.60 -4.59 -5.60
CA PRO A 139 14.93 -4.91 -5.10
C PRO A 139 15.07 -6.33 -4.53
N ASN A 140 13.97 -6.99 -4.18
CA ASN A 140 14.00 -8.36 -3.67
C ASN A 140 14.05 -9.43 -4.77
N GLY A 141 14.13 -9.05 -6.05
CA GLY A 141 14.25 -9.98 -7.18
C GLY A 141 13.07 -10.93 -7.31
N VAL A 142 11.87 -10.49 -6.92
CA VAL A 142 10.64 -11.28 -7.03
C VAL A 142 10.10 -11.15 -8.45
N VAL A 143 9.94 -12.27 -9.14
CA VAL A 143 9.38 -12.33 -10.51
C VAL A 143 7.93 -12.82 -10.50
N LEU A 144 7.43 -13.30 -9.37
CA LEU A 144 6.06 -13.70 -9.20
C LEU A 144 5.57 -13.31 -7.79
N LEU A 145 4.61 -12.39 -7.74
CA LEU A 145 3.85 -12.11 -6.53
C LEU A 145 2.42 -12.62 -6.73
N GLN A 146 1.96 -13.46 -5.84
CA GLN A 146 0.61 -14.01 -5.84
C GLN A 146 -0.08 -13.77 -4.50
N LEU A 147 -1.23 -13.10 -4.52
CA LEU A 147 -2.18 -13.08 -3.41
C LEU A 147 -3.32 -14.04 -3.70
N ARG A 148 -3.62 -14.92 -2.74
CA ARG A 148 -4.70 -15.89 -2.80
C ARG A 148 -5.74 -15.54 -1.75
N GLY A 149 -6.90 -15.10 -2.19
CA GLY A 149 -8.10 -14.95 -1.37
C GLY A 149 -9.13 -16.04 -1.66
N ASP A 150 -10.22 -16.02 -0.90
CA ASP A 150 -11.43 -16.80 -1.19
C ASP A 150 -12.17 -16.27 -2.45
N GLU A 151 -13.31 -16.86 -2.77
CA GLU A 151 -14.10 -16.51 -3.96
C GLU A 151 -14.55 -15.05 -3.97
N GLU A 152 -14.91 -14.49 -2.80
CA GLU A 152 -15.38 -13.10 -2.68
C GLU A 152 -14.23 -12.10 -2.70
N THR A 153 -13.10 -12.45 -2.07
CA THR A 153 -11.87 -11.66 -2.01
C THR A 153 -11.17 -11.60 -3.36
N GLY A 154 -11.21 -12.71 -4.10
CA GLY A 154 -10.49 -12.93 -5.34
C GLY A 154 -8.99 -13.18 -5.14
N SER A 155 -8.31 -13.50 -6.24
CA SER A 155 -6.86 -13.67 -6.27
C SER A 155 -6.20 -12.62 -7.16
N TYR A 156 -4.95 -12.26 -6.85
CA TYR A 156 -4.18 -11.26 -7.59
C TYR A 156 -2.80 -11.78 -7.92
N ILE A 157 -2.28 -11.37 -9.07
CA ILE A 157 -0.96 -11.78 -9.56
C ILE A 157 -0.20 -10.59 -10.13
N SER A 158 1.10 -10.54 -9.87
CA SER A 158 2.02 -9.60 -10.49
C SER A 158 3.18 -10.39 -11.11
N MET A 159 3.45 -10.14 -12.39
CA MET A 159 4.54 -10.74 -13.15
C MET A 159 5.24 -9.66 -14.00
N PRO A 160 6.51 -9.85 -14.36
CA PRO A 160 7.22 -8.96 -15.28
C PRO A 160 6.44 -8.73 -16.57
N GLY A 161 6.43 -7.48 -17.04
CA GLY A 161 5.76 -7.10 -18.29
C GLY A 161 4.23 -7.02 -18.22
N GLN A 162 3.63 -7.11 -17.02
CA GLN A 162 2.19 -6.95 -16.81
C GLN A 162 1.91 -5.82 -15.82
N GLU A 163 0.68 -5.31 -15.82
CA GLU A 163 0.24 -4.39 -14.77
C GLU A 163 0.33 -5.11 -13.40
N PRO A 164 0.88 -4.48 -12.35
CA PRO A 164 0.93 -5.10 -11.03
C PRO A 164 -0.47 -5.36 -10.47
N CYS A 165 -0.59 -6.43 -9.70
CA CYS A 165 -1.82 -6.79 -8.99
C CYS A 165 -3.03 -7.01 -9.90
N LEU A 166 -2.83 -7.68 -11.03
CA LEU A 166 -3.91 -8.08 -11.91
C LEU A 166 -4.80 -9.13 -11.24
N PRO A 167 -6.13 -9.02 -11.36
CA PRO A 167 -7.03 -10.05 -10.85
C PRO A 167 -6.84 -11.35 -11.64
N ARG A 168 -6.62 -12.45 -10.91
CA ARG A 168 -6.55 -13.80 -11.45
C ARG A 168 -7.97 -14.34 -11.56
N ARG A 169 -8.43 -14.58 -12.79
CA ARG A 169 -9.73 -15.21 -13.08
C ARG A 169 -9.69 -16.70 -12.80
#